data_AF-T0YT54-F1
#
_entry.id   AF-T0YT54-F1
#
_cell.length_a   1.000
_cell.length_b   1.000
_cell.length_c   1.000
_cell.angle_alpha   90.00
_cell.angle_beta   90.00
_cell.angle_gamma   90.00
#
_symmetry.space_group_name_H-M   'P 1'
#
loop_
_entity.id
_entity.type
_entity.pdbx_description
1 polymer ?
#
loop_
_entity_poly.entity_id
_entity_poly.type
_entity_poly.pdbx_seq_one_letter_code
_entity_poly.pdbx_strand_id
1 'polypeptide(L)'
;MSNAAGDSTGATIAADDSGEEEEEYETFKIEQRGIELVPEDERPMRPSDLFWMWAGAVWNVEFLVYGALIVSFGLSFIQAVAAILIGNVFYILLGIASIQGPETGTTAFGVSRAPFGRNGNRVPSLFNWITQVGFEIE
;
A
#
# COMPACT_ATOMS: atom_id res chain seq x y z
N MET A 1 31.86 21.63 -63.82
CA MET A 1 30.60 22.34 -63.52
C MET A 1 30.11 21.74 -62.20
N SER A 2 30.58 22.15 -61.02
CA SER A 2 30.15 23.32 -60.22
C SER A 2 28.64 23.59 -60.31
N ASN A 3 27.86 23.21 -59.30
CA ASN A 3 27.54 24.16 -58.24
C ASN A 3 27.04 23.47 -56.95
N ALA A 4 27.29 24.14 -55.84
CA ALA A 4 27.03 23.74 -54.46
C ALA A 4 25.84 24.51 -53.86
N ALA A 5 25.44 24.04 -52.67
CA ALA A 5 24.85 24.78 -51.56
C ALA A 5 23.35 25.15 -51.60
N GLY A 6 22.66 24.70 -50.55
CA GLY A 6 21.28 25.01 -50.19
C GLY A 6 20.86 24.21 -48.96
N ASP A 7 21.55 24.45 -47.84
CA ASP A 7 21.32 23.90 -46.51
C ASP A 7 20.02 24.44 -45.87
N SER A 8 19.41 23.57 -45.04
CA SER A 8 18.88 23.86 -43.69
C SER A 8 17.43 23.43 -43.41
N THR A 9 17.35 22.44 -42.51
CA THR A 9 16.55 22.48 -41.26
C THR A 9 15.03 22.50 -41.36
N GLY A 10 14.41 21.40 -40.93
CA GLY A 10 12.96 21.33 -40.70
C GLY A 10 12.47 20.00 -40.12
N ALA A 11 12.91 19.69 -38.90
CA ALA A 11 12.22 18.83 -37.92
C ALA A 11 11.69 17.46 -38.36
N THR A 12 12.53 16.45 -38.16
CA THR A 12 12.13 15.08 -37.80
C THR A 12 11.16 15.16 -36.60
N ILE A 13 9.87 14.93 -36.83
CA ILE A 13 8.98 14.50 -35.73
C ILE A 13 9.29 13.02 -35.55
N ALA A 14 10.22 12.75 -34.64
CA ALA A 14 10.32 11.47 -33.98
C ALA A 14 8.96 11.21 -33.34
N ALA A 15 8.20 10.26 -33.89
CA ALA A 15 7.18 9.58 -33.14
C ALA A 15 7.92 8.93 -31.97
N ASP A 16 7.72 9.51 -30.79
CA ASP A 16 8.15 9.00 -29.51
C ASP A 16 7.41 7.70 -29.27
N ASP A 17 7.99 6.62 -29.81
CA ASP A 17 7.69 5.22 -29.50
C ASP A 17 8.30 4.92 -28.13
N SER A 18 7.88 5.70 -27.12
CA SER A 18 8.14 5.38 -25.73
C SER A 18 7.21 4.23 -25.38
N GLY A 19 7.74 3.01 -25.54
CA GLY A 19 7.10 1.78 -25.13
C GLY A 19 6.54 1.91 -23.72
N GLU A 20 5.22 2.05 -23.65
CA GLU A 20 4.45 1.53 -22.55
C GLU A 20 4.52 0.01 -22.73
N GLU A 21 5.54 -0.62 -22.14
CA GLU A 21 5.51 -2.04 -21.86
C GLU A 21 4.33 -2.25 -20.90
N GLU A 22 3.14 -2.42 -21.49
CA GLU A 22 2.02 -3.06 -20.83
C GLU A 22 2.51 -4.46 -20.44
N GLU A 23 3.04 -4.59 -19.22
CA GLU A 23 3.25 -5.90 -18.61
C GLU A 23 1.88 -6.57 -18.57
N GLU A 24 1.65 -7.42 -19.57
CA GLU A 24 0.52 -8.32 -19.65
C GLU A 24 0.55 -9.18 -18.38
N TYR A 25 -0.27 -8.80 -17.39
CA TYR A 25 -0.58 -9.63 -16.23
C TYR A 25 -1.35 -10.85 -16.75
N GLU A 26 -0.61 -11.81 -17.29
CA GLU A 26 -1.04 -13.13 -17.71
C GLU A 26 -1.86 -13.76 -16.57
N THR A 27 -3.18 -13.66 -16.69
CA THR A 27 -4.18 -13.98 -15.65
C THR A 27 -4.11 -15.44 -15.15
N PHE A 28 -3.27 -16.28 -15.77
CA PHE A 28 -3.07 -17.69 -15.43
C PHE A 28 -1.63 -18.09 -15.11
N LYS A 29 -0.73 -17.14 -14.83
CA LYS A 29 0.61 -17.50 -14.37
C LYS A 29 0.55 -17.87 -12.88
N ILE A 30 0.86 -19.14 -12.57
CA ILE A 30 0.98 -19.59 -11.18
C ILE A 30 2.20 -18.89 -10.57
N GLU A 31 1.97 -18.00 -9.60
CA GLU A 31 3.06 -17.37 -8.86
C GLU A 31 3.76 -18.44 -8.02
N GLN A 32 5.03 -18.73 -8.35
CA GLN A 32 5.86 -19.69 -7.63
C GLN A 32 6.62 -19.06 -6.46
N ARG A 33 6.56 -17.73 -6.34
CA ARG A 33 7.24 -16.99 -5.28
C ARG A 33 6.45 -17.11 -3.98
N GLY A 34 7.14 -17.48 -2.90
CA GLY A 34 6.56 -17.66 -1.57
C GLY A 34 6.95 -16.54 -0.62
N ILE A 35 7.98 -16.79 0.20
CA ILE A 35 8.44 -15.88 1.27
C ILE A 35 9.77 -15.20 0.85
N GLU A 36 10.20 -15.37 -0.40
CA GLU A 36 11.39 -14.69 -0.91
C GLU A 36 11.23 -13.16 -0.87
N LEU A 37 12.37 -12.45 -0.79
CA LEU A 37 12.37 -10.99 -0.92
C LEU A 37 11.92 -10.57 -2.31
N VAL A 38 11.08 -9.55 -2.37
CA VAL A 38 10.67 -8.91 -3.63
C VAL A 38 11.76 -7.94 -4.07
N PRO A 39 12.38 -8.12 -5.25
CA PRO A 39 13.40 -7.21 -5.76
C PRO A 39 12.78 -5.83 -6.09
N GLU A 40 13.61 -4.79 -6.19
CA GLU A 40 13.14 -3.39 -6.26
C GLU A 40 12.43 -3.04 -7.57
N ASP A 41 12.79 -3.72 -8.66
CA ASP A 41 12.20 -3.63 -9.98
C ASP A 41 10.76 -4.16 -10.04
N GLU A 42 10.41 -5.10 -9.17
CA GLU A 42 9.06 -5.69 -9.09
C GLU A 42 8.16 -4.97 -8.04
N ARG A 43 8.45 -3.72 -7.68
CA ARG A 43 7.66 -2.91 -6.72
C ARG A 43 6.94 -1.73 -7.41
N PRO A 44 5.93 -1.98 -8.25
CA PRO A 44 5.26 -0.92 -9.01
C PRO A 44 4.34 -0.02 -8.18
N MET A 45 4.07 -0.37 -6.92
CA MET A 45 3.04 0.31 -6.12
C MET A 45 3.49 1.70 -5.67
N ARG A 46 2.67 2.71 -5.97
CA ARG A 46 2.92 4.09 -5.56
C ARG A 46 2.26 4.37 -4.21
N PRO A 47 2.76 5.32 -3.42
CA PRO A 47 2.13 5.71 -2.15
C PRO A 47 0.66 6.17 -2.29
N SER A 48 0.27 6.70 -3.46
CA SER A 48 -1.12 7.07 -3.75
C SER A 48 -2.05 5.86 -3.85
N ASP A 49 -1.53 4.71 -4.25
CA ASP A 49 -2.32 3.50 -4.46
C ASP A 49 -2.70 2.87 -3.10
N LEU A 50 -1.88 3.10 -2.06
CA LEU A 50 -2.21 2.76 -0.67
C LEU A 50 -3.46 3.50 -0.18
N PHE A 51 -3.67 4.76 -0.57
CA PHE A 51 -4.86 5.51 -0.19
C PHE A 51 -6.12 4.83 -0.71
N TRP A 52 -6.13 4.42 -1.98
CA TRP A 52 -7.27 3.75 -2.59
C TRP A 52 -7.50 2.35 -2.03
N MET A 53 -6.42 1.60 -1.78
CA MET A 53 -6.49 0.29 -1.11
C MET A 53 -7.12 0.42 0.28
N TRP A 54 -6.66 1.38 1.09
CA TRP A 54 -7.21 1.61 2.43
C TRP A 54 -8.62 2.17 2.39
N ALA A 55 -8.93 3.07 1.45
CA ALA A 55 -10.28 3.57 1.27
C ALA A 55 -11.24 2.39 1.07
N GLY A 56 -10.95 1.50 0.11
CA GLY A 56 -11.77 0.31 -0.15
C GLY A 56 -11.98 -0.58 1.09
N ALA A 57 -10.94 -0.75 1.92
CA ALA A 57 -11.03 -1.54 3.15
C ALA A 57 -11.85 -0.89 4.27
N VAL A 58 -11.95 0.45 4.30
CA VAL A 58 -12.62 1.23 5.37
C VAL A 58 -14.11 1.46 5.09
N TRP A 59 -14.57 1.29 3.85
CA TRP A 59 -15.99 1.43 3.52
C TRP A 59 -16.82 0.19 3.91
N ASN A 60 -16.97 -0.05 5.21
CA ASN A 60 -17.83 -1.11 5.76
C ASN A 60 -18.84 -0.58 6.79
N VAL A 61 -19.91 -1.34 6.99
CA VAL A 61 -21.04 -0.98 7.88
C VAL A 61 -20.62 -0.81 9.34
N GLU A 62 -19.54 -1.49 9.75
CA GLU A 62 -19.00 -1.44 11.10
C GLU A 62 -18.64 -0.01 11.54
N PHE A 63 -18.05 0.79 10.64
CA PHE A 63 -17.73 2.19 10.93
C PHE A 63 -18.97 3.06 11.15
N LEU A 64 -20.08 2.75 10.46
CA LEU A 64 -21.36 3.42 10.69
C LEU A 64 -21.90 3.07 12.09
N VAL A 65 -21.80 1.81 12.49
CA VAL A 65 -22.20 1.36 13.84
C VAL A 65 -21.33 2.01 14.91
N TYR A 66 -20.01 2.06 14.73
CA TYR A 66 -19.11 2.74 15.66
C TYR A 66 -19.41 4.24 15.79
N GLY A 67 -19.71 4.91 14.67
CA GLY A 67 -20.15 6.30 14.69
C GLY A 67 -21.44 6.52 15.49
N ALA A 68 -22.43 5.65 15.30
CA ALA A 68 -23.67 5.69 16.07
C ALA A 68 -23.45 5.43 17.57
N LEU A 69 -22.55 4.51 17.91
CA LEU A 69 -22.20 4.20 19.30
C LEU A 69 -21.57 5.41 20.01
N ILE A 70 -20.64 6.11 19.37
CA ILE A 70 -19.98 7.29 19.96
C ILE A 70 -21.00 8.40 20.29
N VAL A 71 -21.97 8.62 19.39
CA VAL A 71 -23.06 9.59 19.64
C VAL A 71 -23.98 9.09 20.75
N SER A 72 -24.25 7.78 20.81
CA SER A 72 -25.07 7.17 21.88
C SER A 72 -24.43 7.26 23.26
N PHE A 73 -23.10 7.33 23.34
CA PHE A 73 -22.36 7.56 24.59
C PHE A 73 -22.47 9.01 25.11
N GLY A 74 -23.26 9.88 24.45
CA GLY A 74 -23.58 11.22 24.92
C GLY A 74 -22.69 12.33 24.37
N LEU A 75 -21.81 12.03 23.41
CA LEU A 75 -21.06 13.06 22.69
C LEU A 75 -21.98 13.75 21.66
N SER A 76 -21.87 15.08 21.58
CA SER A 76 -22.51 15.81 20.47
C SER A 76 -21.85 15.42 19.14
N PHE A 77 -22.61 15.51 18.04
CA PHE A 77 -22.10 15.19 16.70
C PHE A 77 -20.77 15.90 16.39
N ILE A 78 -20.64 17.18 16.75
CA ILE A 78 -19.42 17.96 16.53
C ILE A 78 -18.25 17.46 17.39
N GLN A 79 -18.51 17.08 18.65
CA GLN A 79 -17.47 16.50 19.51
C GLN A 79 -17.01 15.14 19.01
N ALA A 80 -17.92 14.31 18.52
CA ALA A 80 -17.59 13.02 17.92
C ALA A 80 -16.71 13.20 16.68
N VAL A 81 -17.07 14.11 15.77
CA VAL A 81 -16.25 14.44 14.59
C VAL A 81 -14.87 14.97 15.00
N ALA A 82 -14.80 15.88 15.98
CA ALA A 82 -13.54 16.41 16.46
C ALA A 82 -12.64 15.31 17.08
N ALA A 83 -13.22 14.39 17.87
CA ALA A 83 -12.50 13.26 18.43
C ALA A 83 -11.96 12.32 17.34
N ILE A 84 -12.76 12.04 16.31
CA ILE A 84 -12.32 11.25 15.15
C ILE A 84 -11.14 11.93 14.44
N LEU A 85 -11.23 13.24 14.17
CA LEU A 85 -10.16 13.99 13.52
C LEU A 85 -8.87 13.98 14.34
N ILE A 86 -8.98 14.17 15.67
CA ILE A 86 -7.82 14.11 16.57
C ILE A 86 -7.22 12.69 16.58
N GLY A 87 -8.06 11.66 16.62
CA GLY A 87 -7.62 10.26 16.52
C GLY A 87 -6.85 9.98 15.23
N ASN A 88 -7.32 10.52 14.10
CA ASN A 88 -6.64 10.38 12.81
C ASN A 88 -5.24 11.03 12.80
N VAL A 89 -4.97 12.05 13.62
CA VAL A 89 -3.60 12.60 13.72
C VAL A 89 -2.61 11.57 14.25
N PHE A 90 -3.04 10.63 15.11
CA PHE A 90 -2.16 9.56 15.61
C PHE A 90 -1.77 8.55 14.52
N TYR A 91 -2.48 8.49 13.39
CA TYR A 91 -2.06 7.67 12.24
C TYR A 91 -0.72 8.13 11.64
N ILE A 92 -0.25 9.35 11.95
CA ILE A 92 1.11 9.77 11.57
C ILE A 92 2.16 8.83 12.19
N LEU A 93 1.97 8.39 13.43
CA LEU A 93 2.87 7.43 14.08
C LEU A 93 2.84 6.07 13.37
N LEU A 94 1.66 5.64 12.93
CA LEU A 94 1.51 4.43 12.12
C LEU A 94 2.25 4.57 10.78
N GLY A 95 2.16 5.74 10.14
CA GLY A 95 2.89 6.04 8.91
C GLY A 95 4.41 5.92 9.08
N ILE A 96 4.96 6.43 10.19
CA ILE A 96 6.39 6.28 10.51
C ILE A 96 6.74 4.80 10.72
N ALA A 97 5.91 4.05 11.44
CA ALA A 97 6.13 2.62 11.65
C ALA A 97 6.09 1.82 10.33
N SER A 98 5.33 2.30 9.34
CA SER A 98 5.19 1.65 8.04
C SER A 98 6.43 1.76 7.13
N ILE A 99 7.40 2.63 7.44
CA ILE A 99 8.59 2.88 6.59
C ILE A 99 9.43 1.61 6.40
N GLN A 100 9.48 0.73 7.40
CA GLN A 100 10.25 -0.52 7.33
C GLN A 100 9.69 -1.50 6.29
N GLY A 101 8.40 -1.40 5.94
CA GLY A 101 7.76 -2.31 4.98
C GLY A 101 8.37 -2.20 3.58
N PRO A 102 8.31 -1.01 2.94
CA PRO A 102 8.90 -0.78 1.63
C PRO A 102 10.39 -1.08 1.56
N GLU A 103 11.16 -0.76 2.61
CA GLU A 103 12.62 -0.98 2.62
C GLU A 103 12.98 -2.46 2.69
N THR A 104 12.30 -3.24 3.52
CA THR A 104 12.67 -4.64 3.75
C THR A 104 12.17 -5.58 2.65
N GLY A 105 11.16 -5.19 1.86
CA GLY A 105 10.65 -5.97 0.72
C GLY A 105 10.22 -7.40 1.07
N THR A 106 9.89 -7.63 2.34
CA THR A 106 9.55 -8.94 2.90
C THR A 106 8.26 -8.84 3.70
N THR A 107 7.66 -9.98 4.02
CA THR A 107 6.44 -10.04 4.82
C THR A 107 6.60 -9.33 6.16
N ALA A 108 5.52 -8.79 6.71
CA ALA A 108 5.53 -8.17 8.05
C ALA A 108 6.09 -9.13 9.12
N PHE A 109 5.86 -10.45 8.97
CA PHE A 109 6.44 -11.49 9.81
C PHE A 109 7.94 -11.76 9.57
N GLY A 110 8.46 -11.43 8.39
CA GLY A 110 9.89 -11.41 8.12
C GLY A 110 10.57 -10.26 8.86
N VAL A 111 9.99 -9.05 8.78
CA VAL A 111 10.48 -7.84 9.46
C VAL A 111 10.46 -8.01 10.98
N SER A 112 9.40 -8.58 11.53
CA SER A 112 9.26 -8.79 12.98
C SER A 112 10.28 -9.78 13.58
N ARG A 113 11.04 -10.52 12.75
CA ARG A 113 12.15 -11.35 13.23
C ARG A 113 13.36 -10.51 13.66
N ALA A 114 13.51 -9.27 13.19
CA ALA A 114 14.63 -8.40 13.56
C ALA A 114 14.60 -8.00 15.06
N PRO A 115 13.46 -7.54 15.64
CA PRO A 115 13.40 -7.22 17.07
C PRO A 115 13.17 -8.42 18.00
N PHE A 116 12.43 -9.45 17.56
CA PHE A 116 12.02 -10.57 18.44
C PHE A 116 12.82 -11.86 18.25
N GLY A 117 13.65 -11.94 17.21
CA GLY A 117 14.35 -13.16 16.83
C GLY A 117 13.42 -14.24 16.26
N ARG A 118 14.01 -15.31 15.70
CA ARG A 118 13.27 -16.39 14.99
C ARG A 118 12.28 -17.14 15.88
N ASN A 119 12.61 -17.34 17.16
CA ASN A 119 11.72 -18.02 18.12
C ASN A 119 10.75 -17.05 18.82
N GLY A 120 11.15 -15.82 19.10
CA GLY A 120 10.28 -14.84 19.78
C GLY A 120 9.14 -14.35 18.89
N ASN A 121 9.33 -14.34 17.56
CA ASN A 121 8.29 -13.96 16.62
C ASN A 121 7.07 -14.92 16.59
N ARG A 122 7.18 -16.11 17.20
CA ARG A 122 6.05 -17.06 17.29
C ARG A 122 4.89 -16.50 18.10
N VAL A 123 5.17 -15.68 19.12
CA VAL A 123 4.16 -15.08 19.99
C VAL A 123 3.29 -14.07 19.22
N PRO A 124 3.85 -13.04 18.57
CA PRO A 124 3.05 -12.12 17.76
C PRO A 124 2.37 -12.79 16.56
N SER A 125 3.01 -13.80 15.94
CA SER A 125 2.35 -14.59 14.89
C SER A 125 1.13 -15.37 15.39
N LEU A 126 1.19 -15.94 16.60
CA LEU A 126 0.04 -16.64 17.19
C LEU A 126 -1.12 -15.68 17.47
N PHE A 127 -0.83 -14.52 18.07
CA PHE A 127 -1.87 -13.52 18.34
C PHE A 127 -2.50 -13.01 17.05
N ASN A 128 -1.71 -12.72 16.02
CA ASN A 128 -2.24 -12.33 14.71
C ASN A 128 -3.15 -13.43 14.13
N TRP A 129 -2.72 -14.70 14.19
CA TRP A 129 -3.55 -15.82 13.73
C TRP A 129 -4.88 -15.91 14.48
N ILE A 130 -4.87 -15.78 15.82
CA ILE A 130 -6.10 -15.79 16.63
C ILE A 130 -7.03 -14.65 16.22
N THR A 131 -6.50 -13.45 16.02
CA THR A 131 -7.28 -12.29 15.57
C THR A 131 -7.92 -12.55 14.21
N GLN A 132 -7.18 -13.09 13.24
CA GLN A 132 -7.71 -13.42 11.91
C GLN A 132 -8.80 -14.49 11.96
N VAL A 133 -8.62 -15.55 12.77
CA VAL A 133 -9.66 -16.57 12.99
C VAL A 133 -10.89 -15.97 13.65
N GLY A 134 -10.72 -15.04 14.58
CA GLY A 134 -11.84 -14.32 15.19
C GLY A 134 -12.68 -13.57 14.16
N PHE A 135 -12.02 -12.86 13.24
CA PHE A 135 -12.69 -12.14 12.16
C PHE A 135 -13.33 -13.07 11.11
N GLU A 136 -12.77 -14.25 10.87
CA GLU A 136 -13.37 -15.23 9.93
C GLU A 136 -14.66 -15.87 10.46
N ILE A 137 -14.94 -15.74 11.76
CA ILE A 137 -16.16 -16.27 12.39
C ILE A 137 -17.31 -15.25 12.37
N GLU A 138 -17.04 -13.95 12.14
CA GLU A 138 -18.05 -12.89 11.93
C GLU A 138 -18.54 -12.83 10.47
#